data_AF-A0A3A4RUQ3-F1
#
_entry.id   AF-A0A3A4RUQ3-F1
#
_cell.length_a   1.000
_cell.length_b   1.000
_cell.length_c   1.000
_cell.angle_alpha   90.00
_cell.angle_beta   90.00
_cell.angle_gamma   90.00
#
_symmetry.space_group_name_H-M   'P 1'
#
loop_
_entity.id
_entity.type
_entity.pdbx_description
1 polymer ?
#
loop_
_entity_poly.entity_id
_entity_poly.type
_entity_poly.pdbx_seq_one_letter_code
_entity_poly.pdbx_strand_id
1 'polypeptide(L)'
;MNIIKPVYRRSIPVQANGNPESGNTGKSKTDAPDHARGPSAEISGELSQPEQKKLEQLKHADRSVHSHELAHISAGGGYVRGGARFQYQKGPDGNRYAVAGEVSIDSSPIPGDPKATAEKMDKIRAAALAPSNPSNQDRRVANMANRIKAEALMELSLLQARSGEQNNRESADVLSSAAAMSYEKGNDDYRIGSSVDLVT
;
A
#
# COMPACT_ATOMS: atom_id res chain seq x y z
N MET A 1 -2.11 -3.82 -12.23
CA MET A 1 -2.46 -4.60 -11.01
C MET A 1 -1.31 -5.56 -10.72
N ASN A 2 -0.51 -5.32 -9.67
CA ASN A 2 0.53 -6.29 -9.28
C ASN A 2 -0.02 -7.17 -8.16
N ILE A 3 -0.55 -8.33 -8.56
CA ILE A 3 -1.07 -9.36 -7.67
C ILE A 3 0.11 -10.19 -7.17
N ILE A 4 0.22 -10.27 -5.85
CA ILE A 4 1.27 -10.95 -5.09
C ILE A 4 1.05 -12.46 -5.21
N LYS A 5 2.11 -13.22 -5.58
CA LYS A 5 2.14 -14.69 -5.48
C LYS A 5 3.15 -15.11 -4.41
N PRO A 6 2.86 -16.14 -3.59
CA PRO A 6 3.67 -16.48 -2.42
C PRO A 6 4.93 -17.28 -2.79
N VAL A 7 6.05 -16.96 -2.13
CA VAL A 7 7.21 -17.86 -2.04
C VAL A 7 7.74 -17.84 -0.62
N TYR A 8 7.24 -18.74 0.23
CA TYR A 8 7.96 -19.24 1.41
C TYR A 8 7.57 -20.71 1.63
N ARG A 9 8.29 -21.60 0.94
CA ARG A 9 8.30 -23.03 1.23
C ARG A 9 9.47 -23.29 2.19
N ARG A 10 9.20 -23.46 3.48
CA ARG A 10 10.11 -24.19 4.37
C ARG A 10 9.52 -25.59 4.55
N SER A 11 9.99 -26.49 3.68
CA SER A 11 9.61 -27.91 3.65
C SER A 11 9.99 -28.56 4.98
N ILE A 12 9.03 -29.17 5.66
CA ILE A 12 9.30 -30.21 6.67
C ILE A 12 9.08 -31.54 5.93
N PRO A 13 10.09 -32.43 5.83
CA PRO A 13 9.89 -33.72 5.18
C PRO A 13 9.12 -34.67 6.12
N VAL A 14 7.95 -35.12 5.69
CA VAL A 14 7.31 -36.33 6.22
C VAL A 14 7.38 -37.37 5.10
N GLN A 15 8.20 -38.40 5.31
CA GLN A 15 8.31 -39.57 4.46
C GLN A 15 7.03 -40.40 4.58
N ALA A 16 6.33 -40.64 3.48
CA ALA A 16 5.28 -41.65 3.40
C ALA A 16 5.42 -42.41 2.07
N ASN A 17 5.76 -43.69 2.16
CA ASN A 17 5.88 -44.66 1.07
C ASN A 17 4.48 -45.09 0.57
N GLY A 18 4.36 -45.33 -0.75
CA GLY A 18 3.36 -46.25 -1.33
C GLY A 18 2.43 -45.65 -2.41
N ASN A 19 2.68 -46.01 -3.67
CA ASN A 19 1.84 -45.84 -4.88
C ASN A 19 1.33 -47.25 -5.30
N PRO A 20 0.46 -47.49 -6.32
CA PRO A 20 -0.37 -46.59 -7.13
C PRO A 20 -1.81 -47.10 -7.46
N GLU A 21 -2.52 -46.28 -8.27
CA GLU A 21 -3.62 -46.57 -9.21
C GLU A 21 -5.06 -46.81 -8.71
N SER A 22 -5.98 -45.94 -9.15
CA SER A 22 -6.89 -46.23 -10.27
C SER A 22 -8.10 -45.28 -10.22
N GLY A 23 -8.41 -44.66 -11.35
CA GLY A 23 -9.50 -43.70 -11.48
C GLY A 23 -10.88 -44.36 -11.43
N ASN A 24 -11.88 -43.60 -10.99
CA ASN A 24 -13.22 -43.77 -11.55
C ASN A 24 -14.05 -42.49 -11.43
N THR A 25 -14.61 -42.13 -12.58
CA THR A 25 -15.55 -41.06 -12.87
C THR A 25 -16.87 -41.21 -12.10
N GLY A 26 -17.38 -40.09 -11.59
CA GLY A 26 -18.70 -40.02 -10.96
C GLY A 26 -19.86 -40.11 -11.95
N LYS A 27 -20.96 -40.71 -11.51
CA LYS A 27 -22.31 -40.43 -12.01
C LYS A 27 -23.39 -40.75 -10.96
N SER A 28 -23.82 -39.66 -10.32
CA SER A 28 -25.15 -39.23 -9.90
C SER A 28 -26.29 -40.20 -9.51
N LYS A 29 -26.99 -39.72 -8.45
CA LYS A 29 -28.43 -39.79 -8.07
C LYS A 29 -28.86 -40.95 -7.15
N THR A 30 -29.35 -40.61 -5.95
CA THR A 30 -30.79 -40.43 -5.63
C THR A 30 -31.00 -39.84 -4.23
N ASP A 31 -32.21 -39.31 -4.04
CA ASP A 31 -32.72 -38.43 -2.98
C ASP A 31 -33.04 -39.11 -1.64
N ALA A 32 -32.83 -38.40 -0.51
CA ALA A 32 -33.74 -38.22 0.65
C ALA A 32 -32.98 -37.64 1.87
N PRO A 33 -33.64 -36.86 2.76
CA PRO A 33 -32.99 -36.10 3.82
C PRO A 33 -32.87 -36.91 5.11
N ASP A 34 -31.64 -37.11 5.60
CA ASP A 34 -31.40 -37.63 6.94
C ASP A 34 -30.82 -36.53 7.83
N HIS A 35 -31.66 -36.02 8.72
CA HIS A 35 -31.25 -35.21 9.86
C HIS A 35 -30.58 -36.10 10.91
N ALA A 36 -29.39 -36.61 10.59
CA ALA A 36 -28.48 -37.18 11.57
C ALA A 36 -27.48 -36.08 11.98
N ARG A 37 -27.86 -35.34 13.01
CA ARG A 37 -26.97 -34.48 13.81
C ARG A 37 -25.85 -35.39 14.34
N GLY A 38 -24.73 -35.43 13.61
CA GLY A 38 -23.55 -36.17 14.01
C GLY A 38 -23.14 -35.76 15.43
N PRO A 39 -22.82 -36.72 16.30
CA PRO A 39 -22.42 -36.39 17.66
C PRO A 39 -21.15 -35.54 17.56
N SER A 40 -21.18 -34.38 18.22
CA SER A 40 -19.99 -33.65 18.60
C SER A 40 -19.12 -34.62 19.39
N ALA A 41 -18.18 -35.27 18.70
CA ALA A 41 -17.10 -35.98 19.32
C ALA A 41 -16.18 -34.91 19.93
N GLU A 42 -16.59 -34.44 21.11
CA GLU A 42 -15.70 -34.06 22.19
C GLU A 42 -14.72 -35.22 22.37
N ILE A 43 -13.59 -35.19 21.65
CA ILE A 43 -12.47 -36.07 21.96
C ILE A 43 -11.83 -35.45 23.20
N SER A 44 -12.42 -35.71 24.35
CA SER A 44 -11.81 -35.52 25.67
C SER A 44 -10.81 -36.66 25.91
N GLY A 45 -9.87 -36.83 24.97
CA GLY A 45 -8.66 -37.61 25.18
C GLY A 45 -7.58 -36.67 25.68
N GLU A 46 -6.94 -37.00 26.80
CA GLU A 46 -5.81 -36.23 27.32
C GLU A 46 -4.71 -36.19 26.25
N LEU A 47 -4.35 -34.99 25.78
CA LEU A 47 -3.35 -34.82 24.73
C LEU A 47 -2.03 -35.44 25.17
N SER A 48 -1.38 -36.19 24.29
CA SER A 48 -0.03 -36.69 24.56
C SER A 48 0.97 -35.54 24.70
N GLN A 49 2.07 -35.75 25.42
CA GLN A 49 3.17 -34.78 25.55
C GLN A 49 3.61 -34.13 24.21
N PRO A 50 3.80 -34.87 23.10
CA PRO A 50 4.13 -34.25 21.81
C PRO A 50 2.98 -33.39 21.24
N GLU A 51 1.72 -33.78 21.45
CA GLU A 51 0.55 -32.99 21.00
C GLU A 51 0.40 -31.71 21.82
N GLN A 52 0.63 -31.76 23.13
CA GLN A 52 0.64 -30.58 24.00
C GLN A 52 1.71 -29.58 23.55
N LYS A 53 2.94 -30.04 23.30
CA LYS A 53 4.02 -29.20 22.77
C LYS A 53 3.66 -28.59 21.42
N LYS A 54 3.01 -29.36 20.53
CA LYS A 54 2.57 -28.84 19.23
C LYS A 54 1.49 -27.77 19.39
N LEU A 55 0.54 -27.99 20.30
CA LEU A 55 -0.51 -27.03 20.62
C LEU A 55 0.05 -25.71 21.17
N GLU A 56 1.03 -25.77 22.08
CA GLU A 56 1.70 -24.58 22.60
C GLU A 56 2.44 -23.78 21.51
N GLN A 57 3.12 -24.48 20.60
CA GLN A 57 3.77 -23.83 19.45
C GLN A 57 2.76 -23.11 18.56
N LEU A 58 1.61 -23.72 18.28
CA LEU A 58 0.55 -23.11 17.47
C LEU A 58 -0.05 -21.88 18.17
N LYS A 59 -0.33 -21.97 19.47
CA LYS A 59 -0.81 -20.83 20.28
C LYS A 59 0.19 -19.68 20.31
N HIS A 60 1.48 -19.98 20.40
CA HIS A 60 2.51 -18.95 20.35
C HIS A 60 2.60 -18.30 18.96
N ALA A 61 2.61 -19.11 17.90
CA ALA A 61 2.62 -18.60 16.52
C ALA A 61 1.41 -17.70 16.25
N ASP A 62 0.23 -18.12 16.67
CA ASP A 62 -1.02 -17.37 16.49
C ASP A 62 -0.98 -15.98 17.12
N ARG A 63 -0.56 -15.88 18.39
CA ARG A 63 -0.41 -14.58 19.07
C ARG A 63 0.62 -13.70 18.37
N SER A 64 1.75 -14.27 17.98
CA SER A 64 2.81 -13.55 17.29
C SER A 64 2.33 -13.00 15.94
N VAL A 65 1.66 -13.82 15.14
CA VAL A 65 1.10 -13.41 13.84
C VAL A 65 0.05 -12.30 14.02
N HIS A 66 -0.90 -12.44 14.95
CA HIS A 66 -1.88 -11.38 15.19
C HIS A 66 -1.23 -10.08 15.64
N SER A 67 -0.23 -10.13 16.53
CA SER A 67 0.50 -8.94 16.96
C SER A 67 1.29 -8.28 15.81
N HIS A 68 1.85 -9.11 14.92
CA HIS A 68 2.58 -8.67 13.73
C HIS A 68 1.66 -7.92 12.78
N GLU A 69 0.52 -8.51 12.43
CA GLU A 69 -0.44 -7.87 11.52
C GLU A 69 -1.10 -6.64 12.14
N LEU A 70 -1.37 -6.67 13.46
CA LEU A 70 -1.93 -5.51 14.16
C LEU A 70 -0.97 -4.31 14.09
N ALA A 71 0.34 -4.53 14.25
CA ALA A 71 1.34 -3.46 14.16
C ALA A 71 1.34 -2.81 12.77
N HIS A 72 1.24 -3.62 11.70
CA HIS A 72 1.09 -3.10 10.34
C HIS A 72 -0.19 -2.27 10.19
N ILE A 73 -1.33 -2.75 10.70
CA ILE A 73 -2.62 -2.04 10.58
C ILE A 73 -2.57 -0.71 11.33
N SER A 74 -2.10 -0.71 12.58
CA SER A 74 -2.07 0.48 13.42
C SER A 74 -1.20 1.58 12.81
N ALA A 75 -0.08 1.20 12.21
CA ALA A 75 0.84 2.14 11.58
C ALA A 75 0.39 2.56 10.16
N GLY A 76 -0.27 1.66 9.42
CA GLY A 76 -0.77 1.91 8.06
C GLY A 76 -1.99 2.82 8.01
N GLY A 77 -2.83 2.80 9.05
CA GLY A 77 -4.02 3.65 9.16
C GLY A 77 -4.90 3.58 7.90
N GLY A 78 -5.23 4.74 7.35
CA GLY A 78 -6.10 4.86 6.17
C GLY A 78 -5.54 4.29 4.85
N TYR A 79 -4.27 3.86 4.81
CA TYR A 79 -3.68 3.25 3.61
C TYR A 79 -3.78 1.72 3.62
N VAL A 80 -4.29 1.11 4.69
CA VAL A 80 -4.55 -0.32 4.77
C VAL A 80 -5.76 -0.69 3.89
N ARG A 81 -5.63 -1.77 3.12
CA ARG A 81 -6.70 -2.32 2.27
C ARG A 81 -7.24 -3.62 2.83
N GLY A 82 -8.48 -3.59 3.31
CA GLY A 82 -9.25 -4.80 3.64
C GLY A 82 -8.77 -5.56 4.88
N GLY A 83 -7.96 -4.93 5.76
CA GLY A 83 -7.48 -5.50 7.02
C GLY A 83 -6.39 -6.56 6.85
N ALA A 84 -6.17 -7.36 7.90
CA ALA A 84 -5.26 -8.49 7.89
C ALA A 84 -5.90 -9.73 7.28
N ARG A 85 -5.10 -10.51 6.55
CA ARG A 85 -5.46 -11.83 6.05
C ARG A 85 -4.60 -12.86 6.73
N PHE A 86 -5.19 -13.98 7.10
CA PHE A 86 -4.51 -15.02 7.88
C PHE A 86 -4.58 -16.37 7.17
N GLN A 87 -3.50 -17.14 7.32
CA GLN A 87 -3.47 -18.56 6.99
C GLN A 87 -3.46 -19.36 8.28
N TYR A 88 -4.32 -20.39 8.32
CA TYR A 88 -4.59 -21.14 9.54
C TYR A 88 -4.10 -22.59 9.44
N GLN A 89 -3.66 -23.12 10.58
CA GLN A 89 -3.40 -24.54 10.78
C GLN A 89 -4.33 -25.09 11.87
N LYS A 90 -4.89 -26.28 11.65
CA LYS A 90 -5.69 -26.99 12.67
C LYS A 90 -4.76 -27.63 13.70
N GLY A 91 -5.03 -27.42 14.98
CA GLY A 91 -4.33 -28.02 16.11
C GLY A 91 -4.87 -29.41 16.49
N PRO A 92 -4.16 -30.15 17.35
CA PRO A 92 -4.60 -31.45 17.86
C PRO A 92 -5.86 -31.34 18.74
N ASP A 93 -6.14 -30.15 19.27
CA ASP A 93 -7.37 -29.79 19.99
C ASP A 93 -8.55 -29.46 19.06
N GLY A 94 -8.38 -29.58 17.74
CA GLY A 94 -9.40 -29.30 16.75
C GLY A 94 -9.57 -27.82 16.37
N ASN A 95 -8.94 -26.90 17.10
CA ASN A 95 -9.04 -25.45 16.85
C ASN A 95 -8.11 -24.99 15.71
N ARG A 96 -8.37 -23.80 15.15
CA ARG A 96 -7.54 -23.19 14.11
C ARG A 96 -6.66 -22.10 14.70
N TYR A 97 -5.40 -22.08 14.30
CA TYR A 97 -4.37 -21.15 14.76
C TYR A 97 -3.73 -20.46 13.55
N ALA A 98 -3.58 -19.14 13.58
CA ALA A 98 -2.90 -18.37 12.56
C ALA A 98 -1.40 -18.70 12.56
N VAL A 99 -0.88 -19.11 11.42
CA VAL A 99 0.54 -19.47 11.24
C VAL A 99 1.25 -18.56 10.24
N ALA A 100 0.49 -17.78 9.49
CA ALA A 100 0.98 -16.67 8.68
C ALA A 100 -0.11 -15.60 8.54
N GLY A 101 0.31 -14.36 8.30
CA GLY A 101 -0.57 -13.24 8.05
C GLY A 101 0.02 -12.30 6.99
N GLU A 102 -0.83 -11.44 6.42
CA GLU A 102 -0.40 -10.29 5.64
C GLU A 102 -1.39 -9.13 5.75
N VAL A 103 -0.86 -7.91 5.64
CA VAL A 103 -1.63 -6.66 5.51
C VAL A 103 -1.31 -6.01 4.17
N SER A 104 -2.34 -5.69 3.40
CA SER A 104 -2.17 -4.99 2.12
C SER A 104 -2.15 -3.48 2.34
N ILE A 105 -1.10 -2.80 1.88
CA ILE A 105 -0.94 -1.33 2.01
C ILE A 105 -0.93 -0.69 0.63
N ASP A 106 -1.71 0.38 0.46
CA ASP A 106 -1.76 1.15 -0.78
C ASP A 106 -0.50 1.99 -1.01
N SER A 107 0.41 1.48 -1.83
CA SER A 107 1.67 2.12 -2.20
C SER A 107 1.65 2.90 -3.51
N SER A 108 0.46 3.17 -4.06
CA SER A 108 0.34 4.02 -5.23
C SER A 108 0.68 5.48 -4.91
N PRO A 109 1.37 6.20 -5.82
CA PRO A 109 1.52 7.65 -5.75
C PRO A 109 0.16 8.37 -5.73
N ILE A 110 0.17 9.63 -5.29
CA ILE A 110 -0.98 10.54 -5.43
C ILE A 110 -0.77 11.33 -6.74
N PRO A 111 -1.62 11.13 -7.77
CA PRO A 111 -1.43 11.79 -9.06
C PRO A 111 -1.46 13.31 -8.96
N GLY A 112 -0.49 13.98 -9.59
CA GLY A 112 -0.42 15.44 -9.66
C GLY A 112 0.00 16.12 -8.34
N ASP A 113 0.30 15.37 -7.29
CA ASP A 113 0.77 15.91 -6.02
C ASP A 113 2.03 15.18 -5.52
N PRO A 114 3.22 15.62 -5.97
CA PRO A 114 4.47 15.02 -5.52
C PRO A 114 4.73 15.23 -4.03
N LYS A 115 4.26 16.33 -3.44
CA LYS A 115 4.42 16.59 -2.00
C LYS A 115 3.61 15.58 -1.19
N ALA A 116 2.32 15.44 -1.48
CA ALA A 116 1.45 14.47 -0.81
C ALA A 116 1.90 13.03 -1.08
N THR A 117 2.47 12.75 -2.26
CA THR A 117 3.09 11.45 -2.55
C THR A 117 4.27 11.16 -1.60
N ALA A 118 5.19 12.11 -1.43
CA ALA A 118 6.33 11.93 -0.53
C ALA A 118 5.89 11.68 0.93
N GLU A 119 4.90 12.44 1.42
CA GLU A 119 4.32 12.27 2.75
C GLU A 119 3.59 10.92 2.90
N LYS A 120 2.83 10.51 1.89
CA LYS A 120 2.18 9.19 1.85
C LYS A 120 3.22 8.08 1.93
N MET A 121 4.30 8.17 1.15
CA MET A 121 5.34 7.15 1.12
C MET A 121 6.09 7.04 2.46
N ASP A 122 6.26 8.13 3.20
CA ASP A 122 6.83 8.07 4.55
C ASP A 122 5.94 7.24 5.50
N LYS A 123 4.62 7.45 5.46
CA LYS A 123 3.66 6.69 6.27
C LYS A 123 3.65 5.21 5.89
N ILE A 124 3.72 4.90 4.60
CA ILE A 124 3.76 3.51 4.11
C ILE A 124 5.04 2.81 4.52
N ARG A 125 6.18 3.48 4.43
CA ARG A 125 7.45 2.95 4.89
C ARG A 125 7.41 2.65 6.39
N ALA A 126 6.88 3.58 7.19
CA ALA A 126 6.73 3.38 8.63
C ALA A 126 5.81 2.18 8.93
N ALA A 127 4.69 2.07 8.22
CA ALA A 127 3.75 0.95 8.36
C ALA A 127 4.37 -0.41 8.01
N ALA A 128 5.13 -0.47 6.91
CA ALA A 128 5.83 -1.69 6.50
C ALA A 128 6.95 -2.09 7.47
N LEU A 129 7.54 -1.15 8.20
CA LEU A 129 8.59 -1.43 9.18
C LEU A 129 8.08 -1.47 10.63
N ALA A 130 6.77 -1.40 10.84
CA ALA A 130 6.17 -1.26 12.17
C ALA A 130 6.40 -2.46 13.11
N PRO A 131 6.30 -3.74 12.66
CA PRO A 131 6.64 -4.87 13.52
C PRO A 131 8.12 -4.89 13.86
N SER A 132 8.47 -5.40 15.04
CA SER A 132 9.87 -5.51 15.50
C SER A 132 10.73 -6.46 14.64
N ASN A 133 10.09 -7.41 13.94
CA ASN A 133 10.75 -8.30 12.99
C ASN A 133 10.00 -8.29 11.65
N PRO A 134 10.16 -7.24 10.83
CA PRO A 134 9.46 -7.15 9.55
C PRO A 134 9.85 -8.31 8.63
N SER A 135 8.92 -8.80 7.82
CA SER A 135 9.18 -9.86 6.85
C SER A 135 10.01 -9.33 5.67
N ASN A 136 10.49 -10.25 4.83
CA ASN A 136 11.13 -9.84 3.56
C ASN A 136 10.17 -9.06 2.64
N GLN A 137 8.88 -9.35 2.70
CA GLN A 137 7.87 -8.62 1.91
C GLN A 137 7.74 -7.19 2.39
N ASP A 138 7.67 -6.98 3.70
CA ASP A 138 7.46 -5.65 4.26
C ASP A 138 8.68 -4.76 3.99
N ARG A 139 9.90 -5.31 4.10
CA ARG A 139 11.12 -4.61 3.68
C ARG A 139 11.11 -4.23 2.20
N ARG A 140 10.56 -5.07 1.32
CA ARG A 140 10.43 -4.72 -0.11
C ARG A 140 9.47 -3.54 -0.30
N VAL A 141 8.35 -3.51 0.42
CA VAL A 141 7.40 -2.39 0.40
C VAL A 141 8.05 -1.11 0.92
N ALA A 142 8.79 -1.18 2.02
CA ALA A 142 9.53 -0.04 2.56
C ALA A 142 10.56 0.53 1.57
N ASN A 143 11.31 -0.36 0.90
CA ASN A 143 12.27 0.04 -0.14
C ASN A 143 11.59 0.64 -1.37
N MET A 144 10.44 0.11 -1.76
CA MET A 144 9.64 0.68 -2.86
C MET A 144 9.12 2.08 -2.50
N ALA A 145 8.60 2.25 -1.29
CA ALA A 145 8.15 3.55 -0.79
C ALA A 145 9.30 4.58 -0.78
N ASN A 146 10.52 4.19 -0.38
CA ASN A 146 11.69 5.05 -0.47
C ASN A 146 12.00 5.51 -1.90
N ARG A 147 11.88 4.62 -2.91
CA ARG A 147 12.12 4.96 -4.32
C ARG A 147 11.08 5.96 -4.83
N ILE A 148 9.81 5.68 -4.62
CA ILE A 148 8.70 6.56 -5.02
C ILE A 148 8.81 7.92 -4.31
N LYS A 149 9.20 7.93 -3.03
CA LYS A 149 9.46 9.18 -2.29
C LYS A 149 10.56 10.00 -2.96
N ALA A 150 11.69 9.36 -3.31
CA ALA A 150 12.79 10.06 -3.95
C ALA A 150 12.38 10.65 -5.31
N GLU A 151 11.64 9.89 -6.11
CA GLU A 151 11.06 10.36 -7.39
C GLU A 151 10.15 11.58 -7.18
N ALA A 152 9.25 11.52 -6.21
CA ALA A 152 8.33 12.61 -5.92
C ALA A 152 9.07 13.87 -5.40
N LEU A 153 10.12 13.72 -4.60
CA LEU A 153 10.94 14.86 -4.16
C LEU A 153 11.71 15.51 -5.31
N MET A 154 12.20 14.73 -6.27
CA MET A 154 12.81 15.27 -7.49
C MET A 154 11.79 16.05 -8.32
N GLU A 155 10.59 15.50 -8.51
CA GLU A 155 9.49 16.19 -9.22
C GLU A 155 9.09 17.50 -8.52
N LEU A 156 8.97 17.48 -7.19
CA LEU A 156 8.66 18.66 -6.39
C LEU A 156 9.70 19.77 -6.58
N SER A 157 10.99 19.42 -6.60
CA SER A 157 12.07 20.39 -6.85
C SER A 157 11.99 21.01 -8.25
N LEU A 158 11.65 20.22 -9.27
CA LEU A 158 11.49 20.72 -10.64
C LEU A 158 10.29 21.66 -10.77
N LEU A 159 9.18 21.37 -10.09
CA LEU A 159 8.00 22.25 -10.07
C LEU A 159 8.29 23.59 -9.37
N GLN A 160 9.06 23.56 -8.28
CA GLN A 160 9.48 24.77 -7.57
C GLN A 160 10.40 25.65 -8.42
N ALA A 161 11.34 25.05 -9.15
CA ALA A 161 12.20 25.79 -10.06
C ALA A 161 11.40 26.45 -11.20
N ARG A 162 10.47 25.72 -11.82
CA ARG A 162 9.62 26.24 -12.90
C ARG A 162 8.68 27.36 -12.45
N SER A 163 8.04 27.20 -11.30
CA SER A 163 7.15 28.22 -10.75
C SER A 163 7.92 29.50 -10.36
N GLY A 164 9.13 29.37 -9.81
CA GLY A 164 10.01 30.52 -9.56
C GLY A 164 10.36 31.30 -10.83
N GLU A 165 10.67 30.61 -11.92
CA GLU A 165 10.94 31.26 -13.21
C GLU A 165 9.70 31.93 -13.81
N GLN A 166 8.53 31.29 -13.72
CA GLN A 166 7.27 31.86 -14.23
C GLN A 166 6.89 33.13 -13.47
N ASN A 167 6.95 33.10 -12.14
CA ASN A 167 6.67 34.27 -11.31
C ASN A 167 7.60 35.44 -11.64
N ASN A 168 8.88 35.16 -11.93
CA ASN A 168 9.85 36.19 -12.28
C ASN A 168 9.60 36.79 -13.67
N ARG A 169 9.21 35.96 -14.66
CA ARG A 169 8.82 36.43 -16.01
C ARG A 169 7.55 37.28 -15.96
N GLU A 170 6.51 36.81 -15.25
CA GLU A 170 5.27 37.57 -15.09
C GLU A 170 5.52 38.91 -14.38
N SER A 171 6.35 38.93 -13.34
CA SER A 171 6.72 40.18 -12.64
C SER A 171 7.45 41.15 -13.57
N ALA A 172 8.35 40.66 -14.43
CA ALA A 172 9.07 41.48 -15.40
C ALA A 172 8.13 42.05 -16.49
N ASP A 173 7.17 41.26 -16.97
CA ASP A 173 6.18 41.71 -17.95
C ASP A 173 5.22 42.77 -17.37
N VAL A 174 4.80 42.61 -16.11
CA VAL A 174 3.97 43.61 -15.41
C VAL A 174 4.76 44.92 -15.20
N LEU A 175 6.03 44.84 -14.82
CA LEU A 175 6.89 46.02 -14.69
C LEU A 175 7.12 46.73 -16.04
N SER A 176 7.34 45.97 -17.12
CA SER A 176 7.53 46.49 -18.47
C SER A 176 6.26 47.19 -19.00
N SER A 177 5.09 46.57 -18.82
CA SER A 177 3.80 47.16 -19.23
C SER A 177 3.44 48.41 -18.43
N ALA A 178 3.71 48.42 -17.11
CA ALA A 178 3.53 49.61 -16.29
C ALA A 178 4.45 50.77 -16.71
N ALA A 179 5.71 50.47 -17.06
CA ALA A 179 6.65 51.47 -17.56
C ALA A 179 6.22 52.05 -18.92
N ALA A 180 5.70 51.21 -19.83
CA ALA A 180 5.18 51.64 -21.12
C ALA A 180 3.94 52.56 -20.99
N MET A 181 2.98 52.20 -20.12
CA MET A 181 1.79 53.04 -19.86
C MET A 181 2.15 54.40 -19.23
N SER A 182 3.20 54.45 -18.42
CA SER A 182 3.70 55.69 -17.81
C SER A 182 4.30 56.64 -18.86
N TYR A 183 4.96 56.08 -19.87
CA TYR A 183 5.56 56.84 -20.98
C TYR A 183 4.52 57.41 -21.93
N GLU A 184 3.40 56.71 -22.14
CA GLU A 184 2.32 57.15 -23.03
C GLU A 184 1.52 58.32 -22.42
N LYS A 185 1.21 58.26 -21.12
CA LYS A 185 0.44 59.29 -20.41
C LYS A 185 1.16 60.64 -20.26
N GLY A 186 2.49 60.67 -20.40
CA GLY A 186 3.29 61.89 -20.35
C GLY A 186 3.41 62.63 -21.69
N ASN A 187 2.95 62.04 -22.80
CA ASN A 187 3.15 62.57 -24.14
C ASN A 187 1.92 63.27 -24.74
N ASP A 188 0.77 63.20 -24.07
CA ASP A 188 -0.48 63.83 -24.54
C ASP A 188 -0.57 65.34 -24.22
N ASP A 189 0.26 65.87 -23.31
CA ASP A 189 0.28 67.30 -22.96
C ASP A 189 1.04 68.19 -23.97
N TYR A 190 1.63 67.63 -25.04
CA TYR A 190 2.37 68.39 -26.07
C TYR A 190 1.73 68.30 -27.47
N ARG A 191 0.40 68.31 -27.55
CA ARG A 191 -0.31 68.21 -28.85
C ARG A 191 -1.51 69.13 -29.01
N ILE A 192 -1.43 70.37 -28.50
CA ILE A 192 -2.36 71.44 -28.89
C ILE A 192 -1.56 72.63 -29.43
N GLY A 193 -1.66 72.87 -30.74
CA GLY A 193 -1.38 74.17 -31.34
C GLY A 193 -0.30 74.21 -32.43
N SER A 194 -0.57 73.63 -33.59
CA SER A 194 0.05 74.13 -34.83
C SER A 194 -0.84 73.83 -36.04
N SER A 195 -1.98 74.52 -36.08
CA SER A 195 -2.72 74.77 -37.32
C SER A 195 -2.33 76.17 -37.77
N VAL A 196 -1.49 76.29 -38.80
CA VAL A 196 -1.48 77.47 -39.66
C VAL A 196 -1.33 77.00 -41.10
N ASP A 197 -2.30 77.42 -41.88
CA ASP A 197 -2.63 76.97 -43.23
C ASP A 197 -1.64 77.41 -44.31
N LEU A 198 -1.69 76.62 -45.38
CA LEU A 198 -1.33 76.91 -46.77
C LEU A 198 -1.86 78.29 -47.25
N VAL A 199 -1.15 78.96 -48.16
CA VAL A 199 -1.63 79.48 -49.48
C VAL A 199 -0.76 80.66 -49.99
N THR A 200 -0.33 80.49 -51.25
CA THR A 200 0.33 81.38 -52.25
C THR A 200 1.70 81.96 -51.98
#